data_AF-A0A2M8KVS9-F1
#
_entry.id   AF-A0A2M8KVS9-F1
#
_cell.length_a   1.000
_cell.length_b   1.000
_cell.length_c   1.000
_cell.angle_alpha   90.00
_cell.angle_beta   90.00
_cell.angle_gamma   90.00
#
_symmetry.space_group_name_H-M   'P 1'
#
loop_
_entity.id
_entity.type
_entity.pdbx_description
1 polymer ?
#
loop_
_entity_poly.entity_id
_entity_poly.type
_entity_poly.pdbx_seq_one_letter_code
_entity_poly.pdbx_strand_id
1 'polypeptide(L)'
;MEIGSQEIARVTGKPSTVRIEMKQTIPTQSSESVNSYTKIKVVRNEKEREAGLFVHKQFMDHESMASFLNNNTILKESGFPVPPTVREIVGKNELLITDLTEGGKHIVFSVNEIQDNAVDIPFRISNLSQVEDEILRLGKKADEKGFVILEDAYFIVVDKQTKLARVVLGDLGPQGFYSSVEDFYKTFPLLTGATSQSVERAKILIDTDLRFLHESKAS
;
A
#
# COMPACT_ATOMS: atom_id res chain seq x y z
N MET A 1 -20.23 4.29 -15.42
CA MET A 1 -19.52 3.19 -16.11
C MET A 1 -19.88 1.92 -15.36
N GLU A 2 -20.79 1.11 -15.89
CA GLU A 2 -21.07 -0.23 -15.33
C GLU A 2 -19.96 -1.17 -15.78
N ILE A 3 -19.20 -1.70 -14.82
CA ILE A 3 -18.18 -2.70 -15.08
C ILE A 3 -18.76 -4.02 -14.57
N GLY A 4 -19.01 -4.94 -15.51
CA GLY A 4 -19.68 -6.22 -15.26
C GLY A 4 -18.96 -7.13 -14.26
N SER A 5 -19.64 -8.19 -13.84
CA SER A 5 -19.11 -9.17 -12.89
C SER A 5 -17.84 -9.84 -13.41
N GLN A 6 -16.74 -9.78 -12.66
CA GLN A 6 -15.48 -10.46 -12.97
C GLN A 6 -15.21 -11.56 -11.94
N GLU A 7 -14.61 -12.66 -12.39
CA GLU A 7 -14.15 -13.75 -11.54
C GLU A 7 -12.76 -13.44 -10.97
N ILE A 8 -12.59 -13.64 -9.67
CA ILE A 8 -11.42 -13.19 -8.92
C ILE A 8 -11.00 -14.29 -7.95
N ALA A 9 -9.69 -14.55 -7.86
CA ALA A 9 -9.09 -15.50 -6.94
C ALA A 9 -8.44 -14.76 -5.75
N ARG A 10 -8.48 -15.38 -4.56
CA ARG A 10 -7.71 -14.90 -3.41
C ARG A 10 -6.35 -15.60 -3.40
N VAL A 11 -5.28 -14.81 -3.41
CA VAL A 11 -3.92 -15.34 -3.48
C VAL A 11 -3.49 -15.94 -2.13
N THR A 12 -3.96 -15.41 -1.00
CA THR A 12 -3.69 -15.97 0.33
C THR A 12 -4.89 -16.77 0.83
N GLY A 13 -5.03 -18.03 0.40
CA GLY A 13 -6.05 -18.99 0.88
C GLY A 13 -6.64 -19.89 -0.20
N LYS A 14 -7.60 -20.74 0.16
CA LYS A 14 -8.30 -21.63 -0.81
C LYS A 14 -8.94 -20.80 -1.94
N PRO A 15 -8.83 -21.22 -3.21
CA PRO A 15 -9.46 -20.55 -4.34
C PRO A 15 -10.96 -20.40 -4.04
N SER A 16 -11.46 -19.19 -4.20
CA SER A 16 -12.86 -18.84 -3.97
C SER A 16 -13.25 -17.93 -5.12
N THR A 17 -14.25 -18.30 -5.92
CA THR A 17 -14.80 -17.42 -6.95
C THR A 17 -15.39 -16.20 -6.25
N VAL A 18 -14.75 -15.04 -6.45
CA VAL A 18 -15.22 -13.75 -5.97
C VAL A 18 -15.78 -12.98 -7.16
N ARG A 19 -17.06 -12.60 -7.10
CA ARG A 19 -17.64 -11.63 -8.03
C ARG A 19 -17.51 -10.24 -7.42
N ILE A 20 -16.95 -9.31 -8.19
CA ILE A 20 -16.96 -7.89 -7.87
C ILE A 20 -17.98 -7.14 -8.70
N GLU A 21 -18.88 -6.46 -8.00
CA GLU A 21 -19.67 -5.37 -8.55
C GLU A 21 -19.07 -4.08 -8.00
N MET A 22 -18.49 -3.25 -8.87
CA MET A 22 -18.05 -1.92 -8.47
C MET A 22 -19.28 -1.05 -8.28
N LYS A 23 -19.56 -0.67 -7.04
CA LYS A 23 -20.61 0.30 -6.73
C LYS A 23 -19.96 1.66 -6.59
N GLN A 24 -20.37 2.57 -7.48
CA GLN A 24 -20.38 4.03 -7.39
C GLN A 24 -19.33 4.65 -6.46
N THR A 25 -18.44 5.47 -7.02
CA THR A 25 -17.58 6.39 -6.27
C THR A 25 -18.45 7.24 -5.33
N ILE A 26 -18.32 7.05 -4.01
CA ILE A 26 -19.08 7.83 -3.02
C ILE A 26 -18.22 9.06 -2.65
N PRO A 27 -18.65 10.29 -2.95
CA PRO A 27 -18.06 11.48 -2.37
C PRO A 27 -18.38 11.45 -0.87
N THR A 28 -17.38 11.45 0.01
CA THR A 28 -17.63 11.67 1.43
C THR A 28 -18.05 13.13 1.62
N GLN A 29 -19.32 13.35 1.98
CA GLN A 29 -19.84 14.69 2.27
C GLN A 29 -19.19 15.26 3.54
N SER A 30 -18.19 16.11 3.35
CA SER A 30 -17.98 17.36 4.10
C SER A 30 -17.04 18.22 3.27
N SER A 31 -17.47 19.45 3.00
CA SER A 31 -16.81 20.53 2.25
C SER A 31 -15.33 20.33 1.89
N GLU A 32 -15.07 20.41 0.59
CA GLU A 32 -13.75 20.59 -0.06
C GLU A 32 -12.84 19.35 -0.03
N SER A 33 -12.93 18.60 -1.15
CA SER A 33 -11.98 17.57 -1.65
C SER A 33 -11.28 16.67 -0.61
N VAL A 34 -11.95 15.60 -0.16
CA VAL A 34 -11.24 14.53 0.57
C VAL A 34 -11.72 13.15 0.11
N ASN A 35 -10.89 12.53 -0.74
CA ASN A 35 -10.78 11.09 -0.99
C ASN A 35 -12.06 10.34 -1.33
N SER A 36 -12.30 10.22 -2.63
CA SER A 36 -13.26 9.26 -3.18
C SER A 36 -12.73 7.84 -3.00
N TYR A 37 -13.54 6.91 -2.46
CA TYR A 37 -13.19 5.50 -2.42
C TYR A 37 -14.22 4.67 -3.17
N THR A 38 -13.75 3.64 -3.87
CA THR A 38 -14.61 2.74 -4.63
C THR A 38 -15.05 1.60 -3.73
N LYS A 39 -16.35 1.35 -3.63
CA LYS A 39 -16.87 0.16 -2.96
C LYS A 39 -16.94 -0.98 -3.97
N ILE A 40 -16.49 -2.15 -3.52
CA ILE A 40 -16.68 -3.40 -4.25
C ILE A 40 -17.55 -4.32 -3.42
N LYS A 41 -18.50 -4.98 -4.08
CA LYS A 41 -19.20 -6.12 -3.49
C LYS A 41 -18.31 -7.36 -3.65
N VAL A 42 -18.12 -8.14 -2.60
CA VAL A 42 -17.35 -9.39 -2.64
C VAL A 42 -18.30 -10.51 -2.27
N VAL A 43 -18.57 -11.42 -3.21
CA VAL A 43 -19.38 -12.62 -2.97
C VAL A 43 -18.46 -13.82 -2.77
N ARG A 44 -18.61 -14.57 -1.67
CA ARG A 44 -17.86 -15.79 -1.37
C ARG A 44 -18.78 -16.85 -0.78
N ASN A 45 -18.90 -18.01 -1.43
CA ASN A 45 -19.78 -19.10 -0.98
C ASN A 45 -21.19 -18.57 -0.63
N GLU A 46 -21.79 -17.80 -1.55
CA GLU A 46 -23.11 -17.15 -1.39
C GLU A 46 -23.20 -16.08 -0.28
N LYS A 47 -22.11 -15.81 0.45
CA LYS A 47 -22.04 -14.70 1.42
C LYS A 47 -21.50 -13.44 0.76
N GLU A 48 -22.24 -12.36 0.91
CA GLU A 48 -21.88 -11.05 0.38
C GLU A 48 -21.23 -10.20 1.47
N ARG A 49 -20.17 -9.46 1.12
CA ARG A 49 -19.63 -8.37 1.95
C ARG A 49 -19.30 -7.16 1.09
N GLU A 50 -19.46 -5.97 1.63
CA GLU A 50 -18.85 -4.77 1.04
C GLU A 50 -17.39 -4.68 1.46
N ALA A 51 -16.51 -4.30 0.54
CA ALA A 51 -15.12 -3.97 0.81
C ALA A 51 -14.75 -2.65 0.13
N GLY A 52 -13.90 -1.86 0.78
CA GLY A 52 -13.29 -0.70 0.15
C GLY A 52 -12.17 -1.15 -0.79
N LEU A 53 -12.25 -0.76 -2.05
CA LEU A 53 -11.14 -0.85 -3.00
C LEU A 53 -10.19 0.31 -2.72
N PHE A 54 -8.92 -0.02 -2.55
CA PHE A 54 -7.86 0.95 -2.32
C PHE A 54 -7.04 1.17 -3.59
N VAL A 55 -6.46 0.11 -4.13
CA VAL A 55 -5.66 0.16 -5.36
C VAL A 55 -6.17 -0.89 -6.34
N HIS A 56 -6.33 -0.47 -7.59
CA HIS A 56 -6.47 -1.36 -8.75
C HIS A 56 -5.17 -1.23 -9.55
N LYS A 57 -4.31 -2.24 -9.46
CA LYS A 57 -2.99 -2.23 -10.11
C LYS A 57 -3.03 -3.11 -11.34
N GLN A 58 -2.78 -2.52 -12.49
CA GLN A 58 -2.57 -3.24 -13.74
C GLN A 58 -1.07 -3.48 -13.94
N PHE A 59 -0.72 -4.71 -14.32
CA PHE A 59 0.65 -5.13 -14.59
C PHE A 59 0.85 -5.29 -16.10
N MET A 60 2.08 -5.04 -16.56
CA MET A 60 2.45 -5.22 -17.96
C MET A 60 2.35 -6.69 -18.39
N ASP A 61 2.76 -7.59 -17.49
CA ASP A 61 2.80 -9.02 -17.72
C ASP A 61 2.48 -9.81 -16.43
N HIS A 62 2.28 -11.12 -16.61
CA HIS A 62 1.97 -12.04 -15.53
C HIS A 62 3.16 -12.26 -14.59
N GLU A 63 4.40 -12.13 -15.08
CA GLU A 63 5.61 -12.33 -14.28
C GLU A 63 5.77 -11.23 -13.23
N SER A 64 5.52 -9.99 -13.61
CA SER A 64 5.50 -8.82 -12.73
C SER A 64 4.41 -8.94 -11.66
N MET A 65 3.22 -9.42 -12.05
CA MET A 65 2.12 -9.68 -11.12
C MET A 65 2.48 -10.79 -10.13
N ALA A 66 3.04 -11.91 -10.62
CA ALA A 66 3.47 -13.03 -9.79
C ALA A 66 4.58 -12.61 -8.81
N SER A 67 5.53 -11.78 -9.26
CA SER A 67 6.58 -11.20 -8.42
C SER A 67 6.01 -10.36 -7.28
N PHE A 68 5.05 -9.48 -7.56
CA PHE A 68 4.35 -8.70 -6.52
C PHE A 68 3.68 -9.60 -5.48
N LEU A 69 2.98 -10.66 -5.93
CA LEU A 69 2.30 -11.60 -5.04
C LEU A 69 3.26 -12.40 -4.18
N ASN A 70 4.39 -12.83 -4.76
CA ASN A 70 5.46 -13.50 -4.04
C ASN A 70 6.05 -12.59 -2.96
N ASN A 71 6.35 -11.33 -3.29
CA ASN A 71 6.86 -10.34 -2.36
C ASN A 71 5.88 -10.04 -1.23
N ASN A 72 4.58 -9.92 -1.54
CA ASN A 72 3.53 -9.79 -0.52
C ASN A 72 3.54 -10.96 0.47
N THR A 73 3.70 -12.18 -0.04
CA THR A 73 3.73 -13.40 0.77
C THR A 73 4.98 -13.44 1.66
N ILE A 74 6.17 -13.20 1.09
CA ILE A 74 7.45 -13.17 1.82
C ILE A 74 7.41 -12.16 2.98
N LEU A 75 6.94 -10.94 2.70
CA LEU A 75 6.85 -9.88 3.70
C LEU A 75 5.84 -10.23 4.79
N LYS A 76 4.67 -10.76 4.41
CA LYS A 76 3.62 -11.19 5.35
C LYS A 76 4.12 -12.28 6.29
N GLU A 77 4.76 -13.32 5.76
CA GLU A 77 5.34 -14.42 6.55
C GLU A 77 6.49 -13.94 7.43
N SER A 78 7.23 -12.92 6.98
CA SER A 78 8.25 -12.25 7.78
C SER A 78 7.70 -11.27 8.81
N GLY A 79 6.38 -11.12 8.92
CA GLY A 79 5.70 -10.26 9.89
C GLY A 79 5.87 -8.76 9.59
N PHE A 80 5.97 -8.37 8.33
CA PHE A 80 5.86 -6.98 7.91
C PHE A 80 4.39 -6.59 7.71
N PRO A 81 4.03 -5.31 7.95
CA PRO A 81 2.68 -4.84 7.72
C PRO A 81 2.47 -4.70 6.20
N VAL A 82 1.75 -5.64 5.59
CA VAL A 82 1.34 -5.58 4.18
C VAL A 82 -0.19 -5.47 4.07
N PRO A 83 -0.75 -5.11 2.90
CA PRO A 83 -2.19 -5.09 2.72
C PRO A 83 -2.82 -6.43 3.11
N PRO A 84 -3.90 -6.43 3.90
CA PRO A 84 -4.48 -7.65 4.46
C PRO A 84 -5.12 -8.54 3.38
N THR A 85 -5.56 -7.92 2.28
CA THR A 85 -6.28 -8.57 1.20
C THR A 85 -5.78 -8.07 -0.16
N VAL A 86 -5.09 -8.95 -0.87
CA VAL A 86 -4.77 -8.82 -2.30
C VAL A 86 -5.57 -9.86 -3.07
N ARG A 87 -6.16 -9.46 -4.18
CA ARG A 87 -7.04 -10.29 -5.01
C ARG A 87 -6.62 -10.22 -6.46
N GLU A 88 -6.52 -11.37 -7.11
CA GLU A 88 -6.17 -11.46 -8.53
C GLU A 88 -7.44 -11.53 -9.37
N ILE A 89 -7.51 -10.74 -10.43
CA ILE A 89 -8.58 -10.85 -11.42
C ILE A 89 -8.22 -11.96 -12.40
N VAL A 90 -9.00 -13.05 -12.38
CA VAL A 90 -8.69 -14.25 -13.16
C VAL A 90 -8.67 -13.93 -14.65
N GLY A 91 -7.61 -14.38 -15.34
CA GLY A 91 -7.43 -14.15 -16.77
C GLY A 91 -6.99 -12.73 -17.13
N LYS A 92 -6.63 -11.91 -16.12
CA LYS A 92 -6.08 -10.57 -16.32
C LYS A 92 -4.81 -10.38 -15.51
N ASN A 93 -3.91 -9.53 -15.99
CA ASN A 93 -2.72 -9.11 -15.26
C ASN A 93 -3.08 -7.96 -14.30
N GLU A 94 -4.06 -8.17 -13.44
CA GLU A 94 -4.64 -7.12 -12.59
C GLU A 94 -4.83 -7.61 -11.15
N LEU A 95 -4.42 -6.78 -10.19
CA LEU A 95 -4.65 -7.01 -8.77
C LEU A 95 -5.52 -5.92 -8.15
N LEU A 96 -6.34 -6.34 -7.18
CA LEU A 96 -7.12 -5.45 -6.33
C LEU A 96 -6.64 -5.56 -4.90
N ILE A 97 -6.24 -4.42 -4.34
CA ILE A 97 -5.89 -4.28 -2.93
C ILE A 97 -7.10 -3.69 -2.22
N THR A 98 -7.61 -4.43 -1.22
CA THR A 98 -8.88 -4.11 -0.56
C THR A 98 -8.72 -4.02 0.95
N ASP A 99 -9.73 -3.44 1.60
CA ASP A 99 -9.90 -3.39 3.06
C ASP A 99 -9.00 -2.39 3.82
N LEU A 100 -8.01 -1.75 3.18
CA LEU A 100 -7.19 -0.73 3.86
C LEU A 100 -8.00 0.53 4.25
N THR A 101 -8.96 0.92 3.41
CA THR A 101 -9.80 2.10 3.65
C THR A 101 -10.92 1.87 4.66
N GLU A 102 -11.20 0.61 5.04
CA GLU A 102 -12.30 0.20 5.95
C GLU A 102 -13.62 0.94 5.70
N GLY A 103 -14.11 0.91 4.45
CA GLY A 103 -15.35 1.59 4.09
C GLY A 103 -15.28 3.12 4.19
N GLY A 104 -14.10 3.69 3.99
CA GLY A 104 -13.85 5.13 4.02
C GLY A 104 -13.49 5.70 5.39
N LYS A 105 -13.39 4.85 6.43
CA LYS A 105 -12.91 5.23 7.76
C LYS A 105 -11.46 5.70 7.75
N HIS A 106 -10.64 5.09 6.90
CA HIS A 106 -9.23 5.46 6.75
C HIS A 106 -8.99 6.27 5.48
N ILE A 107 -8.09 7.25 5.58
CA ILE A 107 -7.36 7.82 4.46
C ILE A 107 -6.12 6.96 4.26
N VAL A 108 -5.77 6.65 3.01
CA VAL A 108 -4.56 5.91 2.70
C VAL A 108 -3.87 6.63 1.56
N PHE A 109 -2.58 6.90 1.72
CA PHE A 109 -1.75 7.50 0.69
C PHE A 109 -0.38 6.84 0.69
N SER A 110 0.21 6.75 -0.50
CA SER A 110 1.63 6.55 -0.68
C SER A 110 2.37 7.83 -0.33
N VAL A 111 3.63 7.68 0.05
CA VAL A 111 4.49 8.84 0.37
C VAL A 111 4.76 9.73 -0.85
N ASN A 112 4.79 9.16 -2.06
CA ASN A 112 4.97 9.92 -3.31
C ASN A 112 3.79 10.86 -3.59
N GLU A 113 2.58 10.48 -3.19
CA GLU A 113 1.40 11.35 -3.31
C GLU A 113 1.48 12.61 -2.42
N ILE A 114 2.33 12.60 -1.38
CA ILE A 114 2.61 13.80 -0.56
C ILE A 114 3.44 14.80 -1.37
N GLN A 115 4.52 14.33 -2.01
CA GLN A 115 5.42 15.17 -2.79
C GLN A 115 4.70 15.86 -3.97
N ASP A 116 3.77 15.14 -4.60
CA ASP A 116 2.99 15.63 -5.73
C ASP A 116 1.83 16.57 -5.34
N ASN A 117 1.67 16.88 -4.04
CA ASN A 117 0.49 17.57 -3.49
C ASN A 117 -0.83 16.92 -3.92
N ALA A 118 -0.81 15.60 -4.18
CA ALA A 118 -1.95 14.87 -4.71
C ALA A 118 -2.96 14.48 -3.62
N VAL A 119 -2.56 14.58 -2.34
CA VAL A 119 -3.39 14.22 -1.18
C VAL A 119 -3.52 15.40 -0.24
N ASP A 120 -4.75 15.88 -0.07
CA ASP A 120 -5.11 16.78 1.01
C ASP A 120 -5.44 15.98 2.28
N ILE A 121 -4.58 16.11 3.30
CA ILE A 121 -4.83 15.57 4.62
C ILE A 121 -5.34 16.73 5.47
N PRO A 122 -6.65 16.87 5.73
CA PRO A 122 -7.22 18.09 6.33
C PRO A 122 -6.84 18.31 7.80
N PHE A 123 -6.04 17.43 8.40
CA PHE A 123 -5.67 17.45 9.80
C PHE A 123 -4.22 17.01 10.01
N ARG A 124 -3.67 17.36 11.18
CA ARG A 124 -2.38 16.85 11.64
C ARG A 124 -2.51 15.40 12.12
N ILE A 125 -1.52 14.57 11.79
CA ILE A 125 -1.41 13.20 12.29
C ILE A 125 -0.96 13.24 13.76
N SER A 126 -1.74 12.62 14.65
CA SER A 126 -1.53 12.73 16.10
C SER A 126 -0.31 11.97 16.62
N ASN A 127 0.10 10.91 15.93
CA ASN A 127 1.19 10.01 16.34
C ASN A 127 2.33 9.95 15.31
N LEU A 128 2.59 11.04 14.60
CA LEU A 128 3.56 11.06 13.49
C LEU A 128 4.96 10.57 13.91
N SER A 129 5.48 10.99 15.06
CA SER A 129 6.77 10.49 15.58
C SER A 129 6.78 8.96 15.78
N GLN A 130 5.66 8.34 16.17
CA GLN A 130 5.58 6.87 16.27
C GLN A 130 5.58 6.19 14.90
N VAL A 131 5.04 6.86 13.87
CA VAL A 131 5.08 6.39 12.48
C VAL A 131 6.50 6.43 11.94
N GLU A 132 7.24 7.50 12.22
CA GLU A 132 8.67 7.63 11.86
C GLU A 132 9.50 6.52 12.52
N ASP A 133 9.31 6.29 13.82
CA ASP A 133 9.95 5.18 14.55
C ASP A 133 9.58 3.81 13.96
N GLU A 134 8.32 3.63 13.55
CA GLU A 134 7.87 2.40 12.89
C GLU A 134 8.58 2.20 11.54
N ILE A 135 8.69 3.23 10.71
CA ILE A 135 9.39 3.20 9.42
C ILE A 135 10.86 2.78 9.59
N LEU A 136 11.57 3.40 10.54
CA LEU A 136 12.97 3.07 10.85
C LEU A 136 13.11 1.62 11.34
N ARG A 137 12.18 1.18 12.21
CA ARG A 137 12.16 -0.19 12.71
C ARG A 137 11.93 -1.20 11.58
N LEU A 138 11.04 -0.90 10.63
CA LEU A 138 10.81 -1.74 9.45
C LEU A 138 12.05 -1.79 8.55
N GLY A 139 12.72 -0.66 8.31
CA GLY A 139 13.97 -0.62 7.56
C GLY A 139 15.06 -1.49 8.21
N LYS A 140 15.25 -1.36 9.53
CA LYS A 140 16.23 -2.19 10.27
C LYS A 140 15.91 -3.68 10.17
N LYS A 141 14.63 -4.04 10.34
CA LYS A 141 14.16 -5.42 10.23
C LYS A 141 14.37 -5.98 8.81
N ALA A 142 14.23 -5.15 7.77
CA ALA A 142 14.48 -5.53 6.39
C ALA A 142 15.95 -5.82 6.15
N ASP A 143 16.84 -4.93 6.61
CA ASP A 143 18.29 -5.13 6.50
C ASP A 143 18.74 -6.40 7.25
N GLU A 144 18.21 -6.67 8.46
CA GLU A 144 18.46 -7.90 9.22
C GLU A 144 18.02 -9.18 8.45
N LYS A 145 17.07 -9.06 7.54
CA LYS A 145 16.56 -10.16 6.70
C LYS A 145 17.19 -10.18 5.30
N GLY A 146 18.08 -9.24 4.98
CA GLY A 146 18.68 -9.10 3.66
C GLY A 146 17.71 -8.57 2.59
N PHE A 147 16.59 -7.98 3.01
CA PHE A 147 15.61 -7.36 2.12
C PHE A 147 16.00 -5.90 1.84
N VAL A 148 15.53 -5.37 0.72
CA VAL A 148 15.61 -3.94 0.42
C VAL A 148 14.19 -3.40 0.26
N ILE A 149 13.81 -2.45 1.12
CA ILE A 149 12.56 -1.70 1.01
C ILE A 149 12.91 -0.29 0.52
N LEU A 150 12.28 0.13 -0.57
CA LEU A 150 12.40 1.47 -1.14
C LEU A 150 11.28 2.38 -0.64
N GLU A 151 11.46 3.69 -0.81
CA GLU A 151 10.53 4.73 -0.34
C GLU A 151 9.11 4.50 -0.87
N ASP A 152 8.98 4.14 -2.15
CA ASP A 152 7.70 3.88 -2.84
C ASP A 152 6.87 2.75 -2.21
N ALA A 153 7.50 1.83 -1.46
CA ALA A 153 6.76 0.76 -0.80
C ALA A 153 5.90 1.28 0.36
N TYR A 154 6.23 2.43 0.95
CA TYR A 154 5.61 2.89 2.19
C TYR A 154 4.28 3.62 1.93
N PHE A 155 3.23 3.11 2.58
CA PHE A 155 1.90 3.69 2.58
C PHE A 155 1.52 4.05 4.01
N ILE A 156 0.90 5.20 4.19
CA ILE A 156 0.39 5.67 5.48
C ILE A 156 -1.12 5.52 5.50
N VAL A 157 -1.63 4.80 6.50
CA VAL A 157 -3.06 4.59 6.72
C VAL A 157 -3.46 5.42 7.94
N VAL A 158 -4.33 6.40 7.76
CA VAL A 158 -4.75 7.34 8.80
C VAL A 158 -6.24 7.22 9.12
N ASP A 159 -6.57 7.04 10.39
CA ASP A 159 -7.94 7.07 10.88
C ASP A 159 -8.48 8.49 10.91
N LYS A 160 -9.57 8.72 10.17
CA LYS A 160 -10.20 10.04 10.05
C LYS A 160 -10.79 10.53 11.36
N GLN A 161 -11.11 9.67 12.32
CA GLN A 161 -11.68 10.05 13.61
C GLN A 161 -10.59 10.29 14.64
N THR A 162 -9.69 9.32 14.84
CA THR A 162 -8.65 9.38 15.88
C THR A 162 -7.40 10.15 15.44
N LYS A 163 -7.23 10.34 14.13
CA LYS A 163 -6.05 10.93 13.49
C LYS A 163 -4.76 10.15 13.75
N LEU A 164 -4.90 8.89 14.18
CA LEU A 164 -3.80 7.96 14.33
C LEU A 164 -3.46 7.34 12.99
N ALA A 165 -2.17 7.25 12.72
CA ALA A 165 -1.60 6.68 11.51
C ALA A 165 -0.83 5.38 11.82
N ARG A 166 -0.76 4.51 10.82
CA ARG A 166 0.05 3.29 10.80
C ARG A 166 0.67 3.07 9.43
N VAL A 167 1.78 2.33 9.39
CA VAL A 167 2.51 2.03 8.16
C VAL A 167 2.03 0.72 7.54
N VAL A 168 1.94 0.68 6.21
CA VAL A 168 1.72 -0.54 5.41
C VAL A 168 2.65 -0.51 4.19
N LEU A 169 3.22 -1.67 3.82
CA LEU A 169 4.04 -1.83 2.62
C LEU A 169 3.15 -2.22 1.42
N GLY A 170 2.85 -1.26 0.56
CA GLY A 170 1.83 -1.35 -0.49
C GLY A 170 2.36 -1.57 -1.90
N ASP A 171 3.42 -0.87 -2.31
CA ASP A 171 4.08 -1.13 -3.59
C ASP A 171 5.19 -2.16 -3.40
N LEU A 172 4.94 -3.38 -3.88
CA LEU A 172 5.83 -4.53 -3.73
C LEU A 172 6.40 -4.97 -5.08
N GLY A 173 6.31 -4.10 -6.09
CA GLY A 173 6.98 -4.28 -7.38
C GLY A 173 8.45 -3.83 -7.34
N PRO A 174 9.10 -3.77 -8.51
CA PRO A 174 10.52 -3.39 -8.64
C PRO A 174 10.84 -1.99 -8.10
N GLN A 175 9.85 -1.10 -7.99
CA GLN A 175 10.05 0.24 -7.45
C GLN A 175 9.99 0.29 -5.92
N GLY A 176 9.45 -0.75 -5.27
CA GLY A 176 9.21 -0.74 -3.83
C GLY A 176 9.98 -1.79 -3.03
N PHE A 177 10.23 -2.99 -3.57
CA PHE A 177 10.79 -4.08 -2.76
C PHE A 177 11.66 -5.07 -3.53
N TYR A 178 12.75 -5.50 -2.87
CA TYR A 178 13.60 -6.60 -3.31
C TYR A 178 13.79 -7.61 -2.17
N SER A 179 13.63 -8.89 -2.49
CA SER A 179 13.84 -9.99 -1.55
C SER A 179 15.32 -10.27 -1.26
N SER A 180 16.24 -9.66 -2.00
CA SER A 180 17.67 -9.75 -1.75
C SER A 180 18.40 -8.48 -2.17
N VAL A 181 19.49 -8.18 -1.47
CA VAL A 181 20.44 -7.11 -1.83
C VAL A 181 21.09 -7.38 -3.20
N GLU A 182 21.30 -8.65 -3.56
CA GLU A 182 21.86 -9.02 -4.85
C GLU A 182 20.95 -8.62 -6.01
N ASP A 183 19.64 -8.90 -5.89
CA ASP A 183 18.65 -8.54 -6.92
C ASP A 183 18.48 -7.02 -7.03
N PHE A 184 18.60 -6.32 -5.91
CA PHE A 184 18.66 -4.86 -5.90
C PHE A 184 19.85 -4.34 -6.71
N TYR A 185 21.07 -4.86 -6.50
CA TYR A 185 22.25 -4.40 -7.25
C TYR A 185 22.27 -4.84 -8.71
N LYS A 186 21.61 -5.95 -9.07
CA LYS A 186 21.38 -6.27 -10.50
C LYS A 186 20.56 -5.20 -11.20
N THR A 187 19.61 -4.61 -10.47
CA THR A 187 18.72 -3.56 -11.00
C THR A 187 19.37 -2.18 -10.92
N PHE A 188 20.12 -1.91 -9.85
CA PHE A 188 20.81 -0.64 -9.60
C PHE A 188 22.32 -0.85 -9.38
N PRO A 189 23.08 -1.18 -10.44
CA PRO A 189 24.50 -1.54 -10.33
C PRO A 189 25.41 -0.40 -9.89
N LEU A 190 24.92 0.85 -9.92
CA LEU A 190 25.65 2.03 -9.47
C LEU A 190 25.53 2.30 -7.96
N LEU A 191 24.66 1.59 -7.24
CA LEU A 191 24.38 1.82 -5.81
C LEU A 191 25.13 0.87 -4.87
N THR A 192 26.17 0.17 -5.35
CA THR A 192 26.90 -0.86 -4.60
C THR A 192 27.57 -0.33 -3.33
N GLY A 193 27.45 -1.07 -2.22
CA GLY A 193 28.33 -0.93 -1.05
C GLY A 193 27.68 -0.46 0.26
N ALA A 194 26.40 -0.10 0.28
CA ALA A 194 25.70 0.19 1.54
C ALA A 194 25.05 -1.09 2.10
N THR A 195 25.38 -1.43 3.35
CA THR A 195 24.80 -2.58 4.08
C THR A 195 23.45 -2.24 4.72
N SER A 196 23.03 -0.98 4.67
CA SER A 196 21.83 -0.47 5.34
C SER A 196 20.88 0.25 4.39
N GLN A 197 20.66 -0.35 3.22
CA GLN A 197 19.84 0.26 2.16
C GLN A 197 18.45 0.60 2.67
N SER A 198 17.77 -0.31 3.38
CA SER A 198 16.39 -0.04 3.82
C SER A 198 16.33 1.03 4.92
N VAL A 199 17.30 1.06 5.84
CA VAL A 199 17.37 2.11 6.89
C VAL A 199 17.70 3.48 6.30
N GLU A 200 18.59 3.55 5.33
CA GLU A 200 18.92 4.82 4.66
C GLU A 200 17.72 5.37 3.90
N ARG A 201 16.99 4.51 3.17
CA ARG A 201 15.75 4.86 2.45
C ARG A 201 14.65 5.31 3.41
N ALA A 202 14.50 4.61 4.53
CA ALA A 202 13.60 5.01 5.61
C ALA A 202 13.92 6.40 6.17
N LYS A 203 15.20 6.76 6.34
CA LYS A 203 15.59 8.10 6.79
C LYS A 203 15.28 9.19 5.75
N ILE A 204 15.58 8.92 4.48
CA ILE A 204 15.26 9.83 3.37
C ILE A 204 13.77 10.14 3.39
N LEU A 205 12.93 9.11 3.42
CA LEU A 205 11.48 9.23 3.47
C LEU A 205 10.99 10.12 4.62
N ILE A 206 11.53 9.92 5.82
CA ILE A 206 11.16 10.71 7.00
C ILE A 206 11.55 12.17 6.80
N ASP A 207 12.79 12.40 6.38
CA ASP A 207 13.37 13.75 6.29
C ASP A 207 12.78 14.58 5.15
N THR A 208 12.37 13.97 4.05
CA THR A 208 11.81 14.68 2.88
C THR A 208 10.28 14.77 2.92
N ASP A 209 9.60 13.67 3.22
CA ASP A 209 8.16 13.56 2.88
C ASP A 209 7.28 13.72 4.11
N LEU A 210 7.65 13.07 5.21
CA LEU A 210 6.86 13.13 6.44
C LEU A 210 7.03 14.45 7.18
N ARG A 211 8.21 15.08 7.11
CA ARG A 211 8.42 16.42 7.68
C ARG A 211 7.57 17.49 7.01
N PHE A 212 7.23 17.34 5.72
CA PHE A 212 6.31 18.25 5.05
C PHE A 212 4.91 18.26 5.70
N LEU A 213 4.46 17.11 6.22
CA LEU A 213 3.21 17.00 6.97
C LEU A 213 3.26 17.70 8.34
N HIS A 214 4.47 17.94 8.86
CA HIS A 214 4.71 18.67 10.10
C HIS A 214 4.63 20.19 9.91
N GLU A 215 5.16 20.69 8.78
CA GLU A 215 5.41 22.11 8.54
C GLU A 215 4.24 22.84 7.87
N SER A 216 3.47 22.16 7.01
CA SER A 216 2.41 22.75 6.19
C SER A 216 1.14 23.21 6.94
N LYS A 217 1.02 22.99 8.25
CA LYS A 217 -0.18 23.34 9.04
C LYS A 217 0.10 24.10 10.35
N ALA A 218 1.29 24.68 10.49
CA ALA A 218 1.64 25.57 11.60
C ALA A 218 1.35 27.05 11.31
N SER A 219 0.59 27.36 10.26
CA SER A 219 0.17 28.73 9.86
C SER A 219 -1.33 28.94 10.01
#